data_AF-A0A6L5K5L8-F1
#
_entry.id   AF-A0A6L5K5L8-F1
#
_cell.length_a   1.000
_cell.length_b   1.000
_cell.length_c   1.000
_cell.angle_alpha   90.00
_cell.angle_beta   90.00
_cell.angle_gamma   90.00
#
_symmetry.space_group_name_H-M   'P 1'
#
loop_
_entity.id
_entity.type
_entity.pdbx_description
1 polymer ?
#
loop_
_entity_poly.entity_id
_entity_poly.type
_entity_poly.pdbx_seq_one_letter_code
_entity_poly.pdbx_strand_id
1 'polypeptide(L)'
;MANVVLVSDMLRGFLEEGYPLYCGESARRIIPNIQRLLEREVAKGSTVFFLCDHHAPDDPEFSMFPPHAIEGTAEAEVIPELAKYKGEIIPKKTYSSFFGTPLEEKLKKLKPDKVIVCGVCTHICVLYAVADARIRGYEVEVPVDGVASFDEKSHRFALDYIENTLGARLTNLVTSRAKPAKFEPQEEVLSGETADIYFARTVEILRKEGINPVATMEFFTSRAGVLCGMGEVKALLSRVLPKGKCEVWALAEGDTMKEREVVLRITAPYQSYGLYETAIDGILAHCSGWATAARECVEAAQGIPVVSFGARHVYPTVAGIMDYAAIVGGCVGCSSIAGAKLAGVEPSGTIPHALILVIGDTVEATRAFDKHIPAGVPRVALVDTFKDEVEESVRVAQAMGEKLTSVRLDTPPERGRVTPGLVKEVRAKLDMAGFKKVKIFASGGINLERIGQFIEAGAPVDAFGVGSYISGAKPIDFTADLHEIEGKPIAKRGRIPGITPNPRLKRIM
;
A
#
# COMPACT_ATOMS: atom_id res chain seq x y z
N MET A 1 -15.18 -10.98 -21.90
CA MET A 1 -16.61 -10.74 -21.59
C MET A 1 -16.68 -9.92 -20.30
N ALA A 2 -17.87 -9.61 -19.80
CA ALA A 2 -18.02 -8.79 -18.59
C ALA A 2 -17.96 -9.67 -17.33
N ASN A 3 -17.46 -9.14 -16.22
CA ASN A 3 -17.50 -9.85 -14.93
C ASN A 3 -18.85 -9.61 -14.23
N VAL A 4 -19.11 -10.36 -13.17
CA VAL A 4 -20.15 -10.01 -12.18
C VAL A 4 -19.48 -9.69 -10.84
N VAL A 5 -19.90 -8.62 -10.18
CA VAL A 5 -19.49 -8.27 -8.83
C VAL A 5 -20.63 -8.55 -7.85
N LEU A 6 -20.36 -9.36 -6.83
CA LEU A 6 -21.25 -9.67 -5.73
C LEU A 6 -20.81 -8.88 -4.49
N VAL A 7 -21.65 -7.95 -4.05
CA VAL A 7 -21.43 -7.15 -2.83
C VAL A 7 -22.29 -7.72 -1.71
N SER A 8 -21.68 -8.47 -0.79
CA SER A 8 -22.39 -9.17 0.30
C SER A 8 -22.57 -8.27 1.52
N ASP A 9 -23.83 -8.07 1.91
CA ASP A 9 -24.26 -7.55 3.21
C ASP A 9 -23.60 -6.25 3.68
N MET A 10 -23.27 -5.36 2.74
CA MET A 10 -22.85 -3.99 3.04
C MET A 10 -24.06 -3.12 3.47
N LEU A 11 -24.79 -3.58 4.48
CA LEU A 11 -26.01 -2.99 5.02
C LEU A 11 -25.71 -2.14 6.25
N ARG A 12 -26.57 -1.15 6.53
CA ARG A 12 -26.47 -0.33 7.75
C ARG A 12 -26.43 -1.19 9.01
N GLY A 13 -27.25 -2.25 9.09
CA GLY A 13 -27.30 -3.18 10.23
C GLY A 13 -25.97 -3.87 10.56
N PHE A 14 -25.07 -3.98 9.60
CA PHE A 14 -23.74 -4.58 9.79
C PHE A 14 -22.63 -3.53 9.89
N LEU A 15 -22.84 -2.30 9.43
CA LEU A 15 -21.79 -1.28 9.24
C LEU A 15 -21.99 0.00 10.07
N GLU A 16 -23.10 0.15 10.78
CA GLU A 16 -23.37 1.26 11.70
C GLU A 16 -23.41 0.74 13.15
N GLU A 17 -22.82 1.51 14.07
CA GLU A 17 -22.79 1.16 15.48
C GLU A 17 -24.20 1.22 16.10
N GLY A 18 -24.49 0.31 17.02
CA GLY A 18 -25.78 0.24 17.72
C GLY A 18 -26.73 -0.83 17.18
N TYR A 19 -26.44 -1.45 16.03
CA TYR A 19 -27.18 -2.61 15.53
C TYR A 19 -26.64 -3.95 16.07
N PRO A 20 -27.49 -5.00 16.20
CA PRO A 20 -27.13 -6.24 16.90
C PRO A 20 -25.96 -7.02 16.29
N LEU A 21 -25.71 -6.89 14.98
CA LEU A 21 -24.65 -7.59 14.25
C LEU A 21 -23.61 -6.65 13.65
N TYR A 22 -23.40 -5.49 14.29
CA TYR A 22 -22.37 -4.54 13.87
C TYR A 22 -20.99 -5.21 13.76
N CYS A 23 -20.37 -5.10 12.58
CA CYS A 23 -19.12 -5.79 12.24
C CYS A 23 -17.85 -5.09 12.73
N GLY A 24 -17.98 -3.98 13.46
CA GLY A 24 -16.87 -3.20 13.97
C GLY A 24 -16.31 -2.17 12.98
N GLU A 25 -15.54 -1.23 13.51
CA GLU A 25 -15.00 -0.10 12.74
C GLU A 25 -14.05 -0.55 11.62
N SER A 26 -13.34 -1.67 11.83
CA SER A 26 -12.46 -2.28 10.83
C SER A 26 -13.21 -2.66 9.55
N ALA A 27 -14.49 -3.07 9.65
CA ALA A 27 -15.32 -3.40 8.50
C ALA A 27 -15.70 -2.17 7.67
N ARG A 28 -15.67 -0.96 8.23
CA ARG A 28 -15.86 0.28 7.45
C ARG A 28 -14.63 0.64 6.61
N ARG A 29 -13.44 0.13 6.98
CA ARG A 29 -12.18 0.43 6.27
C ARG A 29 -12.11 -0.16 4.86
N ILE A 30 -12.92 -1.16 4.54
CA ILE A 30 -12.98 -1.74 3.18
C ILE A 30 -13.87 -0.95 2.22
N ILE A 31 -14.68 0.01 2.71
CA ILE A 31 -15.61 0.78 1.88
C ILE A 31 -14.90 1.50 0.72
N PRO A 32 -13.80 2.25 0.93
CA PRO A 32 -13.10 2.90 -0.18
C PRO A 32 -12.56 1.91 -1.22
N ASN A 33 -12.21 0.70 -0.79
CA ASN A 33 -11.69 -0.35 -1.67
C ASN A 33 -12.82 -0.92 -2.52
N ILE A 34 -13.97 -1.24 -1.92
CA ILE A 34 -15.19 -1.66 -2.62
C ILE A 34 -15.64 -0.58 -3.61
N GLN A 35 -15.63 0.70 -3.22
CA GLN A 35 -15.96 1.81 -4.13
C GLN A 35 -15.08 1.79 -5.39
N ARG A 36 -13.75 1.67 -5.23
CA ARG A 36 -12.83 1.55 -6.37
C ARG A 36 -13.08 0.30 -7.22
N LEU A 37 -13.40 -0.83 -6.60
CA LEU A 37 -13.79 -2.05 -7.32
C LEU A 37 -15.03 -1.81 -8.18
N LEU A 38 -16.08 -1.23 -7.60
CA LEU A 38 -17.34 -0.96 -8.29
C LEU A 38 -17.15 0.03 -9.44
N GLU A 39 -16.44 1.13 -9.22
CA GLU A 39 -16.08 2.10 -10.26
C GLU A 39 -15.35 1.43 -11.43
N ARG A 40 -14.33 0.61 -11.11
CA ARG A 40 -13.52 -0.10 -12.09
C ARG A 40 -14.33 -1.10 -12.91
N GLU A 41 -15.17 -1.89 -12.25
CA GLU A 41 -15.89 -2.98 -12.91
C GLU A 41 -17.10 -2.47 -13.69
N VAL A 42 -17.83 -1.46 -13.17
CA VAL A 42 -18.90 -0.79 -13.92
C VAL A 42 -18.33 -0.12 -15.19
N ALA A 43 -17.15 0.50 -15.12
CA ALA A 43 -16.49 1.07 -16.29
C ALA A 43 -16.12 0.01 -17.36
N LYS A 44 -15.97 -1.26 -16.98
CA LYS A 44 -15.73 -2.38 -17.89
C LYS A 44 -17.00 -3.05 -18.40
N GLY A 45 -18.17 -2.56 -18.00
CA GLY A 45 -19.47 -3.15 -18.33
C GLY A 45 -19.83 -4.38 -17.48
N SER A 46 -19.14 -4.61 -16.36
CA SER A 46 -19.50 -5.65 -15.40
C SER A 46 -20.85 -5.36 -14.73
N THR A 47 -21.59 -6.42 -14.39
CA THR A 47 -22.87 -6.30 -13.66
C THR A 47 -22.63 -6.38 -12.16
N VAL A 48 -23.31 -5.54 -11.38
CA VAL A 48 -23.20 -5.52 -9.91
C VAL A 48 -24.50 -6.02 -9.30
N PHE A 49 -24.38 -6.98 -8.37
CA PHE A 49 -25.45 -7.41 -7.49
C PHE A 49 -25.10 -7.07 -6.05
N PHE A 50 -26.06 -6.51 -5.32
CA PHE A 50 -26.00 -6.34 -3.86
C PHE A 50 -26.80 -7.49 -3.24
N LEU A 51 -26.13 -8.33 -2.47
CA LEU A 51 -26.70 -9.53 -1.86
C LEU A 51 -26.97 -9.16 -0.42
N CYS A 52 -28.23 -8.94 -0.11
CA CYS A 52 -28.63 -8.26 1.12
C CYS A 52 -29.50 -9.18 1.95
N ASP A 53 -29.09 -9.45 3.19
CA ASP A 53 -30.00 -9.99 4.21
C ASP A 53 -31.28 -9.16 4.28
N HIS A 54 -32.41 -9.87 4.32
CA HIS A 54 -33.73 -9.28 4.24
C HIS A 54 -34.78 -10.23 4.83
N HIS A 55 -35.10 -10.00 6.10
CA HIS A 55 -35.88 -10.94 6.90
C HIS A 55 -37.29 -10.46 7.21
N ALA A 56 -38.23 -11.40 7.32
CA ALA A 56 -39.51 -11.11 7.95
C ALA A 56 -39.32 -10.95 9.48
N PRO A 57 -40.18 -10.20 10.19
CA PRO A 57 -40.06 -10.03 11.64
C PRO A 57 -40.07 -11.33 12.46
N ASP A 58 -40.63 -12.41 11.91
CA ASP A 58 -40.74 -13.74 12.50
C ASP A 58 -39.83 -14.79 11.84
N ASP A 59 -38.75 -14.35 11.16
CA ASP A 59 -37.88 -15.24 10.41
C ASP A 59 -37.22 -16.31 11.31
N PRO A 60 -37.28 -17.60 10.94
CA PRO A 60 -36.68 -18.68 11.72
C PRO A 60 -35.17 -18.54 11.97
N GLU A 61 -34.43 -17.80 11.13
CA GLU A 61 -32.99 -17.56 11.32
C GLU A 61 -32.71 -16.83 12.65
N PHE A 62 -33.69 -16.11 13.20
CA PHE A 62 -33.57 -15.43 14.49
C PHE A 62 -33.45 -16.37 15.70
N SER A 63 -33.61 -17.68 15.49
CA SER A 63 -33.26 -18.69 16.49
C SER A 63 -31.74 -18.89 16.66
N MET A 64 -30.96 -18.54 15.62
CA MET A 64 -29.51 -18.69 15.58
C MET A 64 -28.79 -17.35 15.73
N PHE A 65 -29.32 -16.29 15.12
CA PHE A 65 -28.79 -14.93 15.17
C PHE A 65 -29.80 -14.00 15.86
N PRO A 66 -29.38 -12.88 16.48
CA PRO A 66 -30.34 -11.86 16.91
C PRO A 66 -31.14 -11.33 15.69
N PRO A 67 -32.36 -10.82 15.90
CA PRO A 67 -33.11 -10.14 14.84
C PRO A 67 -32.27 -9.05 14.18
N HIS A 68 -32.21 -9.07 12.85
CA HIS A 68 -31.37 -8.17 12.05
C HIS A 68 -31.91 -8.09 10.62
N ALA A 69 -31.52 -7.03 9.91
CA ALA A 69 -31.89 -6.75 8.52
C ALA A 69 -33.38 -7.02 8.21
N ILE A 70 -34.27 -6.61 9.12
CA ILE A 70 -35.72 -6.81 8.99
C ILE A 70 -36.26 -5.95 7.85
N GLU A 71 -37.08 -6.53 6.99
CA GLU A 71 -37.74 -5.85 5.88
C GLU A 71 -38.44 -4.55 6.32
N GLY A 72 -38.21 -3.48 5.56
CA GLY A 72 -38.81 -2.17 5.81
C GLY A 72 -38.13 -1.33 6.90
N THR A 73 -37.05 -1.82 7.50
CA THR A 73 -36.24 -1.07 8.47
C THR A 73 -34.97 -0.49 7.85
N ALA A 74 -34.38 0.53 8.48
CA ALA A 74 -33.14 1.13 8.02
C ALA A 74 -31.95 0.15 8.05
N GLU A 75 -31.94 -0.83 8.96
CA GLU A 75 -30.85 -1.82 9.04
C GLU A 75 -30.72 -2.68 7.78
N ALA A 76 -31.82 -2.89 7.02
CA ALA A 76 -31.84 -3.64 5.77
C ALA A 76 -31.40 -2.81 4.53
N GLU A 77 -31.12 -1.52 4.71
CA GLU A 77 -30.65 -0.66 3.61
C GLU A 77 -29.15 -0.82 3.37
N VAL A 78 -28.75 -0.83 2.09
CA VAL A 78 -27.33 -0.68 1.71
C VAL A 78 -26.81 0.64 2.24
N ILE A 79 -25.58 0.63 2.78
CA ILE A 79 -24.97 1.84 3.33
C ILE A 79 -24.95 3.01 2.32
N PRO A 80 -25.16 4.27 2.76
CA PRO A 80 -25.20 5.44 1.87
C PRO A 80 -23.99 5.58 0.94
N GLU A 81 -22.80 5.16 1.40
CA GLU A 81 -21.54 5.23 0.66
C GLU A 81 -21.53 4.36 -0.59
N LEU A 82 -22.35 3.30 -0.62
CA LEU A 82 -22.49 2.38 -1.75
C LEU A 82 -23.82 2.49 -2.49
N ALA A 83 -24.85 3.11 -1.89
CA ALA A 83 -26.16 3.29 -2.51
C ALA A 83 -26.13 4.07 -3.85
N LYS A 84 -25.07 4.86 -4.09
CA LYS A 84 -24.88 5.61 -5.34
C LYS A 84 -24.48 4.75 -6.55
N TYR A 85 -24.05 3.50 -6.37
CA TYR A 85 -23.61 2.64 -7.47
C TYR A 85 -24.79 1.89 -8.08
N LYS A 86 -24.85 1.85 -9.42
CA LYS A 86 -25.87 1.09 -10.14
C LYS A 86 -25.63 -0.41 -9.95
N GLY A 87 -26.48 -1.06 -9.17
CA GLY A 87 -26.52 -2.51 -9.00
C GLY A 87 -27.93 -2.97 -8.63
N GLU A 88 -28.24 -4.23 -8.95
CA GLU A 88 -29.52 -4.83 -8.56
C GLU A 88 -29.40 -5.44 -7.15
N ILE A 89 -30.35 -5.13 -6.28
CA ILE A 89 -30.46 -5.74 -4.95
C ILE A 89 -31.13 -7.10 -5.11
N ILE A 90 -30.49 -8.14 -4.59
CA ILE A 90 -31.02 -9.48 -4.47
C ILE A 90 -31.18 -9.78 -2.97
N PRO A 91 -32.42 -9.81 -2.46
CA PRO A 91 -32.68 -10.16 -1.07
C PRO A 91 -32.36 -11.64 -0.84
N LYS A 92 -31.75 -11.93 0.31
CA LYS A 92 -31.50 -13.29 0.81
C LYS A 92 -31.97 -13.39 2.26
N LYS A 93 -32.33 -14.62 2.67
CA LYS A 93 -32.80 -14.92 4.03
C LYS A 93 -31.83 -15.82 4.80
N THR A 94 -30.63 -16.01 4.25
CA THR A 94 -29.61 -16.87 4.82
C THR A 94 -28.25 -16.32 4.42
N TYR A 95 -27.19 -16.82 5.04
CA TYR A 95 -25.82 -16.57 4.64
C TYR A 95 -25.46 -17.05 3.21
N SER A 96 -26.26 -17.89 2.55
CA SER A 96 -26.05 -18.24 1.13
C SER A 96 -26.67 -17.19 0.21
N SER A 97 -25.86 -16.66 -0.72
CA SER A 97 -26.37 -15.77 -1.78
C SER A 97 -27.14 -16.49 -2.88
N PHE A 98 -27.12 -17.83 -2.92
CA PHE A 98 -27.75 -18.63 -3.98
C PHE A 98 -29.02 -19.35 -3.50
N PHE A 99 -29.07 -19.77 -2.24
CA PHE A 99 -30.19 -20.52 -1.71
C PHE A 99 -31.47 -19.66 -1.66
N GLY A 100 -32.49 -20.07 -2.41
CA GLY A 100 -33.77 -19.37 -2.44
C GLY A 100 -33.73 -18.00 -3.13
N THR A 101 -32.68 -17.69 -3.92
CA THR A 101 -32.54 -16.40 -4.63
C THR A 101 -32.52 -16.58 -6.15
N PRO A 102 -32.82 -15.53 -6.95
CA PRO A 102 -32.70 -15.58 -8.40
C PRO A 102 -31.25 -15.47 -8.93
N LEU A 103 -30.24 -15.46 -8.05
CA LEU A 103 -28.86 -15.18 -8.44
C LEU A 103 -28.32 -16.20 -9.46
N GLU A 104 -28.62 -17.49 -9.28
CA GLU A 104 -28.12 -18.54 -10.19
C GLU A 104 -28.62 -18.34 -11.62
N GLU A 105 -29.92 -18.10 -11.80
CA GLU A 105 -30.52 -17.91 -13.11
C GLU A 105 -30.02 -16.62 -13.78
N LYS A 106 -29.76 -15.57 -13.00
CA LYS A 106 -29.14 -14.33 -13.49
C LYS A 106 -27.71 -14.58 -13.98
N LEU A 107 -26.89 -15.30 -13.21
CA LEU A 107 -25.52 -15.62 -13.60
C LEU A 107 -25.46 -16.52 -14.85
N LYS A 108 -26.36 -17.51 -14.96
CA LYS A 108 -26.50 -18.36 -16.17
C LYS A 108 -26.83 -17.53 -17.41
N LYS A 109 -27.69 -16.51 -17.28
CA LYS A 109 -28.05 -15.61 -18.37
C LYS A 109 -26.90 -14.68 -18.76
N LEU A 110 -26.16 -14.17 -17.78
CA LEU A 110 -25.06 -13.22 -18.00
C LEU A 110 -23.79 -13.88 -18.52
N LYS A 111 -23.55 -15.16 -18.18
CA LYS A 111 -22.34 -15.92 -18.54
C LYS A 111 -21.06 -15.11 -18.27
N PRO A 112 -20.82 -14.69 -17.02
CA PRO A 112 -19.67 -13.85 -16.70
C PRO A 112 -18.36 -14.62 -16.92
N ASP A 113 -17.29 -13.90 -17.28
CA ASP A 113 -15.94 -14.48 -17.33
C ASP A 113 -15.53 -15.00 -15.94
N LYS A 114 -15.85 -14.23 -14.90
CA LYS A 114 -15.65 -14.58 -13.49
C LYS A 114 -16.59 -13.79 -12.59
N VAL A 115 -16.72 -14.29 -11.36
CA VAL A 115 -17.47 -13.67 -10.27
C VAL A 115 -16.48 -13.07 -9.26
N ILE A 116 -16.63 -11.79 -8.93
CA ILE A 116 -15.83 -11.10 -7.93
C ILE A 116 -16.69 -10.92 -6.68
N VAL A 117 -16.25 -11.40 -5.52
CA VAL A 117 -17.04 -11.34 -4.27
C VAL A 117 -16.35 -10.43 -3.25
N CYS A 118 -17.05 -9.40 -2.77
CA CYS A 118 -16.60 -8.47 -1.74
C CYS A 118 -17.71 -8.23 -0.71
N GLY A 119 -17.39 -7.70 0.47
CA GLY A 119 -18.39 -7.42 1.51
C GLY A 119 -17.96 -7.78 2.93
N VAL A 120 -18.91 -7.83 3.85
CA VAL A 120 -18.65 -8.12 5.27
C VAL A 120 -19.00 -9.56 5.65
N CYS A 121 -18.60 -9.96 6.86
CA CYS A 121 -18.70 -11.32 7.36
C CYS A 121 -17.93 -12.32 6.47
N THR A 122 -16.61 -12.10 6.32
CA THR A 122 -15.73 -12.91 5.45
C THR A 122 -15.90 -14.42 5.68
N HIS A 123 -16.09 -14.84 6.92
CA HIS A 123 -16.22 -16.25 7.32
C HIS A 123 -17.65 -16.79 7.33
N ILE A 124 -18.62 -15.96 6.95
CA ILE A 124 -20.04 -16.31 6.88
C ILE A 124 -20.51 -16.01 5.45
N CYS A 125 -21.18 -14.87 5.21
CA CYS A 125 -21.85 -14.59 3.94
C CYS A 125 -20.91 -14.62 2.73
N VAL A 126 -19.72 -14.01 2.84
CA VAL A 126 -18.73 -14.04 1.75
C VAL A 126 -18.24 -15.46 1.48
N LEU A 127 -17.89 -16.22 2.53
CA LEU A 127 -17.40 -17.59 2.39
C LEU A 127 -18.42 -18.49 1.69
N TYR A 128 -19.69 -18.43 2.12
CA TYR A 128 -20.75 -19.25 1.51
C TYR A 128 -21.10 -18.80 0.09
N ALA A 129 -21.10 -17.48 -0.19
CA ALA A 129 -21.27 -16.98 -1.56
C ALA A 129 -20.16 -17.50 -2.50
N VAL A 130 -18.90 -17.51 -2.02
CA VAL A 130 -17.76 -18.04 -2.77
C VAL A 130 -17.88 -19.56 -2.96
N ALA A 131 -18.21 -20.29 -1.89
CA ALA A 131 -18.38 -21.74 -1.95
C ALA A 131 -19.46 -22.15 -2.96
N ASP A 132 -20.63 -21.52 -2.89
CA ASP A 132 -21.74 -21.79 -3.80
C ASP A 132 -21.40 -21.47 -5.27
N ALA A 133 -20.69 -20.37 -5.51
CA ALA A 133 -20.23 -19.99 -6.84
C ALA A 133 -19.20 -21.01 -7.39
N ARG A 134 -18.25 -21.45 -6.55
CA ARG A 134 -17.24 -22.45 -6.94
C ARG A 134 -17.85 -23.83 -7.20
N ILE A 135 -18.80 -24.27 -6.38
CA ILE A 135 -19.54 -25.54 -6.59
C ILE A 135 -20.29 -25.54 -7.93
N ARG A 136 -20.76 -24.38 -8.37
CA ARG A 136 -21.43 -24.18 -9.67
C ARG A 136 -20.46 -23.98 -10.84
N GLY A 137 -19.16 -24.08 -10.59
CA GLY A 137 -18.12 -24.02 -11.62
C GLY A 137 -17.69 -22.62 -12.06
N TYR A 138 -18.11 -21.55 -11.38
CA TYR A 138 -17.66 -20.20 -11.71
C TYR A 138 -16.19 -20.01 -11.32
N GLU A 139 -15.42 -19.30 -12.14
CA GLU A 139 -14.19 -18.69 -11.66
C GLU A 139 -14.53 -17.59 -10.66
N VAL A 140 -13.88 -17.62 -9.49
CA VAL A 140 -14.16 -16.67 -8.40
C VAL A 140 -12.90 -15.93 -8.00
N GLU A 141 -13.04 -14.62 -7.81
CA GLU A 141 -12.01 -13.74 -7.27
C GLU A 141 -12.51 -13.06 -5.99
N VAL A 142 -11.65 -12.99 -4.97
CA VAL A 142 -11.95 -12.31 -3.71
C VAL A 142 -10.84 -11.29 -3.42
N PRO A 143 -11.11 -9.98 -3.51
CA PRO A 143 -10.17 -8.98 -3.04
C PRO A 143 -10.08 -8.98 -1.52
N VAL A 144 -8.90 -9.35 -0.98
CA VAL A 144 -8.69 -9.49 0.48
C VAL A 144 -8.88 -8.18 1.23
N ASP A 145 -8.59 -7.05 0.59
CA ASP A 145 -8.81 -5.69 1.09
C ASP A 145 -10.23 -5.18 0.78
N GLY A 146 -11.05 -5.96 0.07
CA GLY A 146 -12.47 -5.70 -0.18
C GLY A 146 -13.38 -6.57 0.70
N VAL A 147 -12.84 -7.31 1.66
CA VAL A 147 -13.61 -8.15 2.59
C VAL A 147 -13.19 -7.93 4.03
N ALA A 148 -14.13 -8.00 4.97
CA ALA A 148 -13.86 -7.83 6.39
C ALA A 148 -14.78 -8.68 7.26
N SER A 149 -14.39 -8.88 8.51
CA SER A 149 -15.21 -9.56 9.50
C SER A 149 -14.96 -9.01 10.89
N PHE A 150 -15.93 -9.20 11.78
CA PHE A 150 -15.83 -8.82 13.19
C PHE A 150 -14.87 -9.69 14.02
N ASP A 151 -14.56 -10.92 13.56
CA ASP A 151 -13.56 -11.78 14.18
C ASP A 151 -12.38 -12.02 13.24
N GLU A 152 -11.23 -11.51 13.65
CA GLU A 152 -10.00 -11.50 12.86
C GLU A 152 -9.42 -12.92 12.69
N LYS A 153 -9.63 -13.83 13.66
CA LYS A 153 -9.19 -15.22 13.54
C LYS A 153 -9.99 -15.95 12.46
N SER A 154 -11.31 -15.82 12.49
CA SER A 154 -12.23 -16.43 11.54
C SER A 154 -12.10 -15.81 10.15
N HIS A 155 -11.87 -14.49 10.06
CA HIS A 155 -11.53 -13.80 8.82
C HIS A 155 -10.34 -14.46 8.10
N ARG A 156 -9.22 -14.65 8.81
CA ARG A 156 -8.03 -15.31 8.25
C ARG A 156 -8.28 -16.77 7.87
N PHE A 157 -9.00 -17.52 8.70
CA PHE A 157 -9.39 -18.89 8.38
C PHE A 157 -10.20 -18.95 7.08
N ALA A 158 -11.17 -18.05 6.92
CA ALA A 158 -12.01 -18.04 5.73
C ALA A 158 -11.21 -17.70 4.46
N LEU A 159 -10.29 -16.73 4.52
CA LEU A 159 -9.41 -16.42 3.39
C LEU A 159 -8.54 -17.63 3.00
N ASP A 160 -7.94 -18.30 3.99
CA ASP A 160 -7.14 -19.51 3.78
C ASP A 160 -7.97 -20.65 3.15
N TYR A 161 -9.18 -20.87 3.66
CA TYR A 161 -10.10 -21.88 3.13
C TYR A 161 -10.59 -21.55 1.71
N ILE A 162 -10.90 -20.27 1.44
CA ILE A 162 -11.30 -19.76 0.12
C ILE A 162 -10.20 -20.01 -0.93
N GLU A 163 -8.94 -19.73 -0.59
CA GLU A 163 -7.80 -19.91 -1.50
C GLU A 163 -7.47 -21.40 -1.68
N ASN A 164 -7.24 -22.10 -0.57
CA ASN A 164 -6.61 -23.42 -0.58
C ASN A 164 -7.59 -24.59 -0.73
N THR A 165 -8.86 -24.40 -0.35
CA THR A 165 -9.89 -25.46 -0.45
C THR A 165 -10.87 -25.19 -1.58
N LEU A 166 -11.42 -23.97 -1.66
CA LEU A 166 -12.41 -23.62 -2.68
C LEU A 166 -11.76 -23.27 -4.03
N GLY A 167 -10.45 -22.98 -4.05
CA GLY A 167 -9.69 -22.66 -5.25
C GLY A 167 -10.11 -21.34 -5.89
N ALA A 168 -10.62 -20.39 -5.10
CA ALA A 168 -10.87 -19.04 -5.57
C ALA A 168 -9.57 -18.21 -5.51
N ARG A 169 -9.43 -17.25 -6.42
CA ARG A 169 -8.24 -16.41 -6.49
C ARG A 169 -8.33 -15.24 -5.51
N LEU A 170 -7.44 -15.17 -4.54
CA LEU A 170 -7.30 -14.00 -3.69
C LEU A 170 -6.55 -12.88 -4.43
N THR A 171 -7.13 -11.68 -4.48
CA THR A 171 -6.52 -10.48 -5.06
C THR A 171 -6.50 -9.34 -4.05
N ASN A 172 -6.00 -8.18 -4.43
CA ASN A 172 -5.99 -6.98 -3.59
C ASN A 172 -6.26 -5.78 -4.53
N LEU A 173 -7.15 -4.87 -4.11
CA LEU A 173 -7.67 -3.74 -4.91
C LEU A 173 -6.78 -2.51 -4.81
N VAL A 174 -6.12 -2.33 -3.66
CA VAL A 174 -5.19 -1.21 -3.41
C VAL A 174 -3.85 -1.46 -4.09
N THR A 175 -3.46 -2.71 -4.27
CA THR A 175 -2.21 -3.07 -4.96
C THR A 175 -2.41 -4.43 -5.61
N SER A 176 -2.02 -4.58 -6.89
CA SER A 176 -1.56 -5.90 -7.34
C SER A 176 -0.65 -6.42 -6.23
N ARG A 177 -0.89 -7.62 -5.65
CA ARG A 177 0.02 -8.21 -4.66
C ARG A 177 1.43 -8.02 -5.23
N ALA A 178 2.14 -7.04 -4.69
CA ALA A 178 3.54 -6.88 -4.97
C ALA A 178 4.12 -8.22 -4.56
N LYS A 179 4.80 -8.90 -5.48
CA LYS A 179 5.61 -10.04 -5.06
C LYS A 179 6.46 -9.54 -3.89
N PRO A 180 6.54 -10.29 -2.77
CA PRO A 180 7.32 -9.84 -1.62
C PRO A 180 8.71 -9.42 -2.11
N ALA A 181 9.13 -8.22 -1.71
CA ALA A 181 10.37 -7.65 -2.15
C ALA A 181 11.51 -8.64 -1.90
N LYS A 182 12.24 -8.98 -2.95
CA LYS A 182 13.36 -9.90 -2.88
C LYS A 182 14.64 -9.09 -2.77
N PHE A 183 15.26 -9.14 -1.61
CA PHE A 183 16.56 -8.53 -1.35
C PHE A 183 17.67 -9.56 -1.52
N GLU A 184 18.76 -9.16 -2.15
CA GLU A 184 19.98 -9.94 -2.31
C GLU A 184 21.13 -9.09 -1.75
N PRO A 185 21.68 -9.43 -0.57
CA PRO A 185 22.80 -8.70 0.01
C PRO A 185 23.98 -8.66 -0.95
N GLN A 186 24.63 -7.51 -1.05
CA GLN A 186 25.82 -7.35 -1.89
C GLN A 186 27.01 -8.14 -1.34
N GLU A 187 27.93 -8.53 -2.21
CA GLU A 187 29.08 -9.37 -1.85
C GLU A 187 30.01 -8.63 -0.88
N GLU A 188 30.16 -7.32 -1.06
CA GLU A 188 30.95 -6.43 -0.20
C GLU A 188 30.37 -6.34 1.22
N VAL A 189 29.04 -6.43 1.34
CA VAL A 189 28.36 -6.50 2.64
C VAL A 189 28.59 -7.87 3.27
N LEU A 190 28.45 -8.95 2.50
CA LEU A 190 28.61 -10.33 2.98
C LEU A 190 30.06 -10.64 3.42
N SER A 191 31.05 -10.12 2.69
CA SER A 191 32.47 -10.27 3.00
C SER A 191 32.88 -9.47 4.24
N GLY A 192 32.08 -8.47 4.64
CA GLY A 192 32.38 -7.53 5.71
C GLY A 192 33.31 -6.40 5.28
N GLU A 193 33.55 -6.20 3.98
CA GLU A 193 34.35 -5.09 3.45
C GLU A 193 33.76 -3.73 3.84
N THR A 194 32.44 -3.64 3.96
CA THR A 194 31.74 -2.42 4.38
C THR A 194 31.61 -2.26 5.90
N ALA A 195 32.14 -3.19 6.70
CA ALA A 195 32.04 -3.13 8.15
C ALA A 195 33.09 -2.20 8.74
N ASP A 196 32.79 -1.59 9.89
CA ASP A 196 33.81 -0.88 10.63
C ASP A 196 34.91 -1.85 11.08
N ILE A 197 36.17 -1.48 10.86
CA ILE A 197 37.33 -2.37 11.06
C ILE A 197 37.43 -2.93 12.49
N TYR A 198 36.88 -2.24 13.48
CA TYR A 198 36.90 -2.72 14.86
C TYR A 198 35.99 -3.93 15.08
N PHE A 199 34.91 -4.12 14.31
CA PHE A 199 34.11 -5.35 14.36
C PHE A 199 34.87 -6.55 13.82
N ALA A 200 35.52 -6.39 12.65
CA ALA A 200 36.36 -7.44 12.08
C ALA A 200 37.50 -7.85 13.04
N ARG A 201 38.19 -6.87 13.62
CA ARG A 201 39.23 -7.11 14.64
C ARG A 201 38.67 -7.79 15.90
N THR A 202 37.46 -7.40 16.35
CA THR A 202 36.82 -8.02 17.51
C THR A 202 36.50 -9.49 17.24
N VAL A 203 35.92 -9.82 16.09
CA VAL A 203 35.64 -11.21 15.70
C VAL A 203 36.93 -12.01 15.59
N GLU A 204 38.00 -11.44 15.03
CA GLU A 204 39.31 -12.10 14.95
C GLU A 204 39.91 -12.39 16.33
N ILE A 205 39.89 -11.41 17.24
CA ILE A 205 40.37 -11.57 18.62
C ILE A 205 39.58 -12.67 19.31
N LEU A 206 38.24 -12.60 19.29
CA LEU A 206 37.38 -13.60 19.91
C LEU A 206 37.62 -15.00 19.34
N ARG A 207 37.90 -15.12 18.04
CA ARG A 207 38.27 -16.40 17.41
C ARG A 207 39.60 -16.93 17.93
N LYS A 208 40.62 -16.08 18.06
CA LYS A 208 41.95 -16.46 18.60
C LYS A 208 41.90 -16.85 20.08
N GLU A 209 41.04 -16.19 20.84
CA GLU A 209 40.77 -16.52 22.25
C GLU A 209 39.88 -17.76 22.43
N GLY A 210 39.32 -18.32 21.35
CA GLY A 210 38.39 -19.45 21.41
C GLY A 210 37.03 -19.11 22.04
N ILE A 211 36.61 -17.85 21.97
CA ILE A 211 35.39 -17.32 22.61
C ILE A 211 34.33 -17.06 21.52
N ASN A 212 33.22 -17.80 21.53
CA ASN A 212 32.08 -17.55 20.65
C ASN A 212 30.74 -17.85 21.35
N PRO A 213 30.34 -17.02 22.34
CA PRO A 213 29.14 -17.29 23.11
C PRO A 213 27.89 -17.07 22.25
N VAL A 214 26.80 -17.74 22.62
CA VAL A 214 25.46 -17.31 22.20
C VAL A 214 25.15 -16.00 22.92
N ALA A 215 24.97 -14.94 22.17
CA ALA A 215 24.70 -13.62 22.69
C ALA A 215 23.43 -13.05 22.07
N THR A 216 22.71 -12.23 22.84
CA THR A 216 21.53 -11.50 22.37
C THR A 216 21.86 -10.04 22.19
N MET A 217 21.72 -9.56 20.95
CA MET A 217 21.87 -8.17 20.57
C MET A 217 20.50 -7.57 20.26
N GLU A 218 20.24 -6.37 20.76
CA GLU A 218 19.02 -5.61 20.50
C GLU A 218 19.35 -4.32 19.74
N PHE A 219 18.60 -4.04 18.69
CA PHE A 219 18.69 -2.82 17.89
C PHE A 219 17.49 -1.95 18.22
N PHE A 220 17.73 -0.68 18.55
CA PHE A 220 16.69 0.29 18.89
C PHE A 220 16.93 1.62 18.19
N THR A 221 15.85 2.35 17.94
CA THR A 221 15.86 3.60 17.19
C THR A 221 16.11 4.83 18.08
N SER A 222 16.77 5.85 17.53
CA SER A 222 17.00 7.16 18.16
C SER A 222 15.76 8.06 18.20
N ARG A 223 14.77 7.84 17.33
CA ARG A 223 13.52 8.62 17.28
C ARG A 223 12.34 7.83 16.71
N ALA A 224 11.14 8.36 16.87
CA ALA A 224 9.95 7.78 16.25
C ALA A 224 9.98 7.88 14.72
N GLY A 225 9.29 6.95 14.04
CA GLY A 225 9.18 6.90 12.59
C GLY A 225 8.51 5.64 12.06
N VAL A 226 8.66 5.36 10.78
CA VAL A 226 8.22 4.14 10.10
C VAL A 226 9.44 3.24 9.88
N LEU A 227 9.37 1.99 10.35
CA LEU A 227 10.42 1.01 10.16
C LEU A 227 10.48 0.59 8.69
N CYS A 228 11.66 0.69 8.09
CA CYS A 228 11.91 0.13 6.77
C CYS A 228 13.33 -0.44 6.68
N GLY A 229 13.52 -1.45 5.83
CA GLY A 229 14.80 -2.16 5.61
C GLY A 229 14.86 -3.54 6.25
N MET A 230 13.81 -3.97 6.96
CA MET A 230 13.81 -5.26 7.67
C MET A 230 13.83 -6.45 6.69
N GLY A 231 13.25 -6.31 5.51
CA GLY A 231 13.35 -7.33 4.46
C GLY A 231 14.79 -7.60 4.03
N GLU A 232 15.60 -6.56 3.89
CA GLU A 232 17.02 -6.66 3.52
C GLU A 232 17.87 -7.21 4.67
N VAL A 233 17.62 -6.74 5.90
CA VAL A 233 18.25 -7.31 7.11
C VAL A 233 17.97 -8.80 7.23
N LYS A 234 16.72 -9.23 7.01
CA LYS A 234 16.36 -10.64 7.02
C LYS A 234 17.10 -11.43 5.94
N ALA A 235 17.24 -10.86 4.73
CA ALA A 235 17.99 -11.49 3.65
C ALA A 235 19.47 -11.64 4.00
N LEU A 236 20.09 -10.63 4.62
CA LEU A 236 21.45 -10.69 5.15
C LEU A 236 21.61 -11.78 6.22
N LEU A 237 20.78 -11.74 7.27
CA LEU A 237 20.83 -12.71 8.37
C LEU A 237 20.63 -14.14 7.89
N SER A 238 19.77 -14.36 6.88
CA SER A 238 19.55 -15.68 6.28
C SER A 238 20.78 -16.26 5.57
N ARG A 239 21.76 -15.42 5.21
CA ARG A 239 23.00 -15.85 4.56
C ARG A 239 24.13 -16.11 5.56
N VAL A 240 24.12 -15.39 6.68
CA VAL A 240 25.28 -15.34 7.60
C VAL A 240 25.06 -16.11 8.91
N LEU A 241 23.81 -16.26 9.35
CA LEU A 241 23.51 -16.99 10.59
C LEU A 241 23.65 -18.51 10.38
N PRO A 242 24.18 -19.25 11.37
CA PRO A 242 24.32 -20.69 11.29
C PRO A 242 22.96 -21.39 11.35
N LYS A 243 22.89 -22.62 10.82
CA LYS A 243 21.73 -23.48 11.00
C LYS A 243 21.67 -23.98 12.45
N GLY A 244 20.72 -23.47 13.24
CA GLY A 244 20.50 -23.84 14.64
C GLY A 244 21.13 -22.86 15.64
N LYS A 245 20.64 -22.88 16.90
CA LYS A 245 20.97 -21.89 17.96
C LYS A 245 20.91 -20.43 17.49
N CYS A 246 19.97 -20.11 16.60
CA CYS A 246 19.69 -18.78 16.13
C CYS A 246 18.21 -18.46 16.37
N GLU A 247 17.93 -17.26 16.85
CA GLU A 247 16.59 -16.74 17.00
C GLU A 247 16.60 -15.26 16.63
N VAL A 248 15.71 -14.86 15.72
CA VAL A 248 15.60 -13.47 15.28
C VAL A 248 14.17 -13.00 15.46
N TRP A 249 13.99 -11.91 16.18
CA TRP A 249 12.70 -11.26 16.39
C TRP A 249 12.74 -9.85 15.83
N ALA A 250 11.68 -9.43 15.14
CA ALA A 250 11.60 -8.11 14.55
C ALA A 250 10.18 -7.54 14.56
N LEU A 251 10.08 -6.21 14.51
CA LEU A 251 8.87 -5.54 14.04
C LEU A 251 8.68 -5.82 12.54
N ALA A 252 7.46 -5.66 12.04
CA ALA A 252 7.18 -5.84 10.62
C ALA A 252 7.64 -4.63 9.80
N GLU A 253 7.98 -4.86 8.53
CA GLU A 253 8.24 -3.79 7.57
C GLU A 253 7.02 -2.84 7.51
N GLY A 254 7.24 -1.53 7.63
CA GLY A 254 6.19 -0.51 7.64
C GLY A 254 5.53 -0.27 9.01
N ASP A 255 5.89 -1.02 10.06
CA ASP A 255 5.42 -0.73 11.41
C ASP A 255 5.91 0.64 11.90
N THR A 256 5.10 1.33 12.71
CA THR A 256 5.55 2.53 13.42
C THR A 256 6.50 2.16 14.56
N MET A 257 7.46 3.03 14.84
CA MET A 257 8.44 2.89 15.91
C MET A 257 8.37 4.09 16.85
N LYS A 258 8.61 3.85 18.14
CA LYS A 258 8.83 4.90 19.15
C LYS A 258 10.32 5.09 19.42
N GLU A 259 10.69 6.26 19.93
CA GLU A 259 12.06 6.50 20.42
C GLU A 259 12.49 5.39 21.39
N ARG A 260 13.69 4.84 21.18
CA ARG A 260 14.30 3.73 21.94
C ARG A 260 13.52 2.42 21.93
N GLU A 261 12.55 2.26 21.05
CA GLU A 261 11.88 0.97 20.87
C GLU A 261 12.85 -0.02 20.23
N VAL A 262 12.93 -1.23 20.80
CA VAL A 262 13.67 -2.35 20.21
C VAL A 262 12.90 -2.86 19.00
N VAL A 263 13.53 -2.82 17.83
CA VAL A 263 12.91 -3.18 16.54
C VAL A 263 13.40 -4.50 15.98
N LEU A 264 14.59 -4.93 16.41
CA LEU A 264 15.25 -6.17 16.00
C LEU A 264 16.00 -6.74 17.20
N ARG A 265 15.90 -8.04 17.38
CA ARG A 265 16.66 -8.82 18.35
C ARG A 265 17.25 -10.03 17.65
N ILE A 266 18.55 -10.24 17.83
CA ILE A 266 19.29 -11.37 17.29
C ILE A 266 19.92 -12.13 18.45
N THR A 267 19.59 -13.41 18.59
CA THR A 267 20.21 -14.33 19.54
C THR A 267 20.91 -15.43 18.75
N ALA A 268 22.25 -15.41 18.71
CA ALA A 268 23.06 -16.37 17.96
C ALA A 268 24.51 -16.39 18.48
N PRO A 269 25.39 -17.30 18.03
CA PRO A 269 26.82 -17.20 18.30
C PRO A 269 27.38 -15.85 17.80
N TYR A 270 27.97 -15.04 18.67
CA TYR A 270 28.32 -13.64 18.36
C TYR A 270 29.16 -13.48 17.09
N GLN A 271 30.13 -14.37 16.85
CA GLN A 271 30.99 -14.31 15.66
C GLN A 271 30.24 -14.49 14.33
N SER A 272 28.99 -14.97 14.35
CA SER A 272 28.18 -15.14 13.13
C SER A 272 27.50 -13.87 12.64
N TYR A 273 27.28 -12.88 13.52
CA TYR A 273 26.56 -11.66 13.16
C TYR A 273 27.22 -10.36 13.62
N GLY A 274 28.14 -10.40 14.59
CA GLY A 274 28.78 -9.21 15.15
C GLY A 274 29.58 -8.38 14.14
N LEU A 275 29.97 -8.96 13.00
CA LEU A 275 30.60 -8.24 11.89
C LEU A 275 29.62 -7.28 11.17
N TYR A 276 28.33 -7.60 11.18
CA TYR A 276 27.33 -6.97 10.31
C TYR A 276 26.54 -5.84 10.99
N GLU A 277 26.96 -5.39 12.18
CA GLU A 277 26.31 -4.29 12.91
C GLU A 277 26.25 -3.01 12.06
N THR A 278 27.38 -2.59 11.47
CA THR A 278 27.45 -1.43 10.56
C THR A 278 26.44 -1.53 9.40
N ALA A 279 26.29 -2.73 8.81
CA ALA A 279 25.37 -2.94 7.70
C ALA A 279 23.91 -2.87 8.15
N ILE A 280 23.56 -3.53 9.26
CA ILE A 280 22.19 -3.55 9.78
C ILE A 280 21.74 -2.14 10.19
N ASP A 281 22.57 -1.40 10.93
CA ASP A 281 22.27 -0.02 11.32
C ASP A 281 22.10 0.88 10.09
N GLY A 282 23.00 0.77 9.11
CA GLY A 282 22.94 1.56 7.86
C GLY A 282 21.68 1.30 7.04
N ILE A 283 21.30 0.02 6.88
CA ILE A 283 20.08 -0.39 6.17
C ILE A 283 18.85 0.20 6.87
N LEU A 284 18.70 -0.04 8.18
CA LEU A 284 17.53 0.41 8.93
C LEU A 284 17.46 1.94 8.98
N ALA A 285 18.59 2.62 9.14
CA ALA A 285 18.63 4.06 9.35
C ALA A 285 18.15 4.85 8.14
N HIS A 286 18.73 4.58 6.97
CA HIS A 286 18.37 5.30 5.75
C HIS A 286 16.97 4.93 5.28
N CYS A 287 16.64 3.63 5.26
CA CYS A 287 15.33 3.17 4.81
C CYS A 287 14.20 3.74 5.69
N SER A 288 14.36 3.67 7.02
CA SER A 288 13.35 4.21 7.94
C SER A 288 13.23 5.74 7.84
N GLY A 289 14.33 6.44 7.59
CA GLY A 289 14.32 7.89 7.32
C GLY A 289 13.47 8.25 6.10
N TRP A 290 13.71 7.58 4.96
CA TRP A 290 12.96 7.78 3.73
C TRP A 290 11.48 7.39 3.86
N ALA A 291 11.19 6.24 4.48
CA ALA A 291 9.83 5.77 4.71
C ALA A 291 9.03 6.73 5.63
N THR A 292 9.68 7.29 6.65
CA THR A 292 9.07 8.27 7.54
C THR A 292 8.71 9.56 6.79
N ALA A 293 9.64 10.12 6.01
CA ALA A 293 9.38 11.34 5.24
C ALA A 293 8.28 11.15 4.17
N ALA A 294 8.22 9.96 3.57
CA ALA A 294 7.14 9.60 2.66
C ALA A 294 5.78 9.52 3.39
N ARG A 295 5.73 8.90 4.58
CA ARG A 295 4.53 8.83 5.42
C ARG A 295 4.00 10.21 5.78
N GLU A 296 4.89 11.10 6.19
CA GLU A 296 4.54 12.50 6.53
C GLU A 296 3.91 13.22 5.34
N CYS A 297 4.44 13.01 4.11
CA CYS A 297 3.87 13.58 2.89
C CYS A 297 2.49 12.98 2.56
N VAL A 298 2.32 11.67 2.72
CA VAL A 298 1.05 10.97 2.44
C VAL A 298 -0.04 11.39 3.42
N GLU A 299 0.30 11.55 4.70
CA GLU A 299 -0.62 12.05 5.73
C GLU A 299 -1.01 13.51 5.46
N ALA A 300 -0.02 14.36 5.13
CA ALA A 300 -0.28 15.75 4.75
C ALA A 300 -1.18 15.87 3.51
N ALA A 301 -1.11 14.90 2.58
CA ALA A 301 -1.90 14.91 1.36
C ALA A 301 -3.37 14.50 1.55
N GLN A 302 -3.78 14.06 2.74
CA GLN A 302 -5.19 13.77 3.11
C GLN A 302 -5.94 12.91 2.08
N GLY A 303 -5.29 11.85 1.60
CA GLY A 303 -5.86 10.89 0.63
C GLY A 303 -5.58 11.21 -0.84
N ILE A 304 -4.98 12.37 -1.16
CA ILE A 304 -4.44 12.64 -2.49
C ILE A 304 -3.19 11.77 -2.72
N PRO A 305 -3.12 11.00 -3.82
CA PRO A 305 -1.97 10.13 -4.11
C PRO A 305 -0.63 10.88 -4.16
N VAL A 306 0.39 10.30 -3.52
CA VAL A 306 1.78 10.78 -3.57
C VAL A 306 2.65 9.78 -4.31
N VAL A 307 3.46 10.25 -5.25
CA VAL A 307 4.40 9.47 -6.06
C VAL A 307 5.84 9.92 -5.76
N SER A 308 6.73 8.96 -5.48
CA SER A 308 8.15 9.25 -5.26
C SER A 308 8.88 9.53 -6.57
N PHE A 309 9.49 10.71 -6.68
CA PHE A 309 10.38 11.13 -7.76
C PHE A 309 11.83 11.36 -7.28
N GLY A 310 12.20 10.73 -6.14
CA GLY A 310 13.44 11.01 -5.42
C GLY A 310 14.72 10.42 -6.02
N ALA A 311 14.62 9.44 -6.93
CA ALA A 311 15.74 8.58 -7.35
C ALA A 311 16.97 9.35 -7.86
N ARG A 312 16.76 10.53 -8.47
CA ARG A 312 17.82 11.40 -9.01
C ARG A 312 18.69 12.09 -7.95
N HIS A 313 18.30 12.05 -6.68
CA HIS A 313 18.97 12.77 -5.59
C HIS A 313 19.82 11.86 -4.69
N VAL A 314 19.80 10.55 -4.94
CA VAL A 314 20.58 9.57 -4.19
C VAL A 314 21.58 8.89 -5.13
N TYR A 315 22.57 8.23 -4.53
CA TYR A 315 23.53 7.47 -5.31
C TYR A 315 22.81 6.35 -6.12
N PRO A 316 23.17 6.10 -7.39
CA PRO A 316 22.35 5.27 -8.29
C PRO A 316 22.08 3.85 -7.78
N THR A 317 23.00 3.23 -7.05
CA THR A 317 22.82 1.85 -6.54
C THR A 317 21.76 1.74 -5.46
N VAL A 318 21.44 2.83 -4.75
CA VAL A 318 20.40 2.85 -3.70
C VAL A 318 19.07 3.44 -4.18
N ALA A 319 18.98 3.89 -5.43
CA ALA A 319 17.77 4.53 -5.97
C ALA A 319 16.52 3.63 -5.84
N GLY A 320 16.66 2.33 -6.11
CA GLY A 320 15.57 1.37 -5.96
C GLY A 320 15.16 1.14 -4.50
N ILE A 321 16.11 1.17 -3.57
CA ILE A 321 15.87 1.00 -2.12
C ILE A 321 15.13 2.24 -1.58
N MET A 322 15.56 3.44 -1.98
CA MET A 322 14.90 4.70 -1.59
C MET A 322 13.44 4.75 -2.05
N ASP A 323 13.18 4.35 -3.30
CA ASP A 323 11.81 4.31 -3.82
C ASP A 323 10.97 3.20 -3.19
N TYR A 324 11.56 2.05 -2.88
CA TYR A 324 10.90 1.01 -2.08
C TYR A 324 10.49 1.54 -0.70
N ALA A 325 11.40 2.22 -0.01
CA ALA A 325 11.12 2.83 1.29
C ALA A 325 10.01 3.88 1.20
N ALA A 326 9.99 4.68 0.13
CA ALA A 326 8.91 5.64 -0.11
C ALA A 326 7.54 4.96 -0.28
N ILE A 327 7.49 3.80 -0.96
CA ILE A 327 6.26 2.99 -1.11
C ILE A 327 5.85 2.37 0.22
N VAL A 328 6.78 1.84 1.02
CA VAL A 328 6.50 1.38 2.40
C VAL A 328 5.95 2.52 3.27
N GLY A 329 6.46 3.74 3.07
CA GLY A 329 5.95 4.96 3.68
C GLY A 329 4.54 5.37 3.22
N GLY A 330 4.01 4.76 2.15
CA GLY A 330 2.64 4.98 1.68
C GLY A 330 2.53 5.69 0.33
N CYS A 331 3.64 5.99 -0.36
CA CYS A 331 3.57 6.46 -1.74
C CYS A 331 2.88 5.41 -2.62
N VAL A 332 1.97 5.83 -3.51
CA VAL A 332 1.22 4.91 -4.38
C VAL A 332 2.07 4.33 -5.52
N GLY A 333 3.27 4.89 -5.72
CA GLY A 333 4.22 4.46 -6.74
C GLY A 333 5.48 5.31 -6.72
N CYS A 334 6.40 5.01 -7.65
CA CYS A 334 7.67 5.69 -7.78
C CYS A 334 8.11 5.78 -9.25
N SER A 335 9.09 6.63 -9.55
CA SER A 335 9.58 6.80 -10.93
C SER A 335 10.71 5.87 -11.35
N SER A 336 11.46 5.27 -10.42
CA SER A 336 12.54 4.35 -10.83
C SER A 336 11.99 2.97 -11.19
N ILE A 337 12.53 2.42 -12.28
CA ILE A 337 12.24 1.05 -12.71
C ILE A 337 12.68 0.05 -11.63
N ALA A 338 13.83 0.30 -10.99
CA ALA A 338 14.39 -0.56 -9.95
C ALA A 338 13.50 -0.59 -8.69
N GLY A 339 13.05 0.58 -8.22
CA GLY A 339 12.17 0.69 -7.06
C GLY A 339 10.80 0.08 -7.32
N ALA A 340 10.22 0.34 -8.50
CA ALA A 340 8.94 -0.24 -8.89
C ALA A 340 9.01 -1.77 -8.95
N LYS A 341 10.06 -2.32 -9.56
CA LYS A 341 10.31 -3.77 -9.59
C LYS A 341 10.49 -4.36 -8.19
N LEU A 342 11.26 -3.71 -7.32
CA LEU A 342 11.52 -4.17 -5.96
C LEU A 342 10.24 -4.16 -5.12
N ALA A 343 9.45 -3.10 -5.23
CA ALA A 343 8.18 -2.94 -4.53
C ALA A 343 7.00 -3.65 -5.22
N GLY A 344 7.22 -4.36 -6.34
CA GLY A 344 6.18 -5.10 -7.06
C GLY A 344 5.04 -4.22 -7.60
N VAL A 345 5.33 -2.98 -7.97
CA VAL A 345 4.39 -2.04 -8.59
C VAL A 345 4.84 -1.67 -10.02
N GLU A 346 3.94 -1.11 -10.82
CA GLU A 346 4.33 -0.52 -12.10
C GLU A 346 5.00 0.85 -11.89
N PRO A 347 6.11 1.15 -12.59
CA PRO A 347 6.75 2.45 -12.47
C PRO A 347 5.83 3.56 -13.00
N SER A 348 5.79 4.67 -12.27
CA SER A 348 5.03 5.86 -12.64
C SER A 348 5.94 6.91 -13.28
N GLY A 349 5.65 7.28 -14.52
CA GLY A 349 6.40 8.30 -15.24
C GLY A 349 5.49 9.10 -16.16
N THR A 350 5.83 10.38 -16.34
CA THR A 350 5.14 11.27 -17.29
C THR A 350 6.09 11.63 -18.44
N ILE A 351 5.61 12.44 -19.38
CA ILE A 351 6.47 13.05 -20.40
C ILE A 351 7.50 13.97 -19.71
N PRO A 352 8.81 13.84 -19.97
CA PRO A 352 9.82 14.77 -19.48
C PRO A 352 9.94 15.99 -20.42
N HIS A 353 10.43 17.12 -19.89
CA HIS A 353 10.72 18.32 -20.70
C HIS A 353 11.61 18.01 -21.92
N ALA A 354 12.55 17.07 -21.79
CA ALA A 354 13.45 16.68 -22.88
C ALA A 354 12.70 16.19 -24.13
N LEU A 355 11.60 15.43 -23.97
CA LEU A 355 10.83 14.95 -25.12
C LEU A 355 10.15 16.13 -25.83
N ILE A 356 9.55 17.05 -25.06
CA ILE A 356 8.86 18.23 -25.58
C ILE A 356 9.85 19.17 -26.29
N LEU A 357 11.03 19.40 -25.70
CA LEU A 357 12.07 20.25 -26.28
C LEU A 357 12.62 19.67 -27.59
N VAL A 358 12.85 18.35 -27.65
CA VAL A 358 13.37 17.69 -28.86
C VAL A 358 12.34 17.66 -29.99
N ILE A 359 11.06 17.45 -29.67
CA ILE A 359 9.96 17.50 -30.65
C ILE A 359 9.63 18.95 -31.05
N GLY A 360 9.86 19.90 -30.15
CA GLY A 360 9.63 21.32 -30.36
C GLY A 360 8.20 21.79 -30.03
N ASP A 361 7.33 20.90 -29.53
CA ASP A 361 5.94 21.23 -29.20
C ASP A 361 5.31 20.24 -28.19
N THR A 362 4.55 20.73 -27.22
CA THR A 362 3.92 19.89 -26.17
C THR A 362 2.80 19.01 -26.70
N VAL A 363 1.98 19.51 -27.63
CA VAL A 363 0.87 18.74 -28.22
C VAL A 363 1.43 17.60 -29.05
N GLU A 364 2.38 17.90 -29.93
CA GLU A 364 2.99 16.88 -30.78
C GLU A 364 3.78 15.85 -29.95
N ALA A 365 4.46 16.27 -28.88
CA ALA A 365 5.09 15.34 -27.95
C ALA A 365 4.08 14.43 -27.23
N THR A 366 2.94 14.98 -26.82
CA THR A 366 1.87 14.20 -26.17
C THR A 366 1.21 13.22 -27.15
N ARG A 367 1.02 13.62 -28.41
CA ARG A 367 0.54 12.73 -29.49
C ARG A 367 1.53 11.62 -29.81
N ALA A 368 2.82 11.94 -29.87
CA ALA A 368 3.87 10.94 -30.07
C ALA A 368 3.88 9.93 -28.91
N PHE A 369 3.77 10.40 -27.67
CA PHE A 369 3.63 9.52 -26.50
C PHE A 369 2.40 8.63 -26.61
N ASP A 370 1.23 9.19 -26.98
CA ASP A 370 0.00 8.42 -27.15
C ASP A 370 0.11 7.34 -28.22
N LYS A 371 0.79 7.64 -29.33
CA LYS A 371 0.98 6.73 -30.46
C LYS A 371 1.89 5.55 -30.12
N HIS A 372 2.92 5.75 -29.31
CA HIS A 372 4.01 4.79 -29.14
C HIS A 372 4.04 4.05 -27.80
N ILE A 373 3.41 4.59 -26.77
CA ILE A 373 3.37 3.97 -25.43
C ILE A 373 2.07 3.14 -25.28
N PRO A 374 2.08 1.97 -24.61
CA PRO A 374 0.89 1.15 -24.43
C PRO A 374 -0.29 1.90 -23.82
N ALA A 375 -1.52 1.60 -24.27
CA ALA A 375 -2.75 2.29 -23.82
C ALA A 375 -3.03 2.19 -22.31
N GLY A 376 -2.43 1.20 -21.62
CA GLY A 376 -2.53 1.06 -20.17
C GLY A 376 -1.74 2.10 -19.36
N VAL A 377 -0.85 2.86 -19.99
CA VAL A 377 -0.07 3.92 -19.34
C VAL A 377 -0.84 5.24 -19.40
N PRO A 378 -1.09 5.93 -18.27
CA PRO A 378 -1.75 7.24 -18.27
C PRO A 378 -1.05 8.28 -19.16
N ARG A 379 -1.83 9.08 -19.89
CA ARG A 379 -1.30 10.21 -20.68
C ARG A 379 -1.27 11.43 -19.79
N VAL A 380 -0.08 11.72 -19.25
CA VAL A 380 0.17 12.88 -18.39
C VAL A 380 1.10 13.86 -19.11
N ALA A 381 0.56 14.99 -19.53
CA ALA A 381 1.29 16.01 -20.30
C ALA A 381 1.95 17.03 -19.38
N LEU A 382 3.22 17.33 -19.60
CA LEU A 382 3.97 18.34 -18.86
C LEU A 382 3.81 19.70 -19.55
N VAL A 383 3.21 20.69 -18.89
CA VAL A 383 2.65 21.89 -19.56
C VAL A 383 3.45 23.18 -19.33
N ASP A 384 4.54 23.12 -18.58
CA ASP A 384 5.37 24.26 -18.19
C ASP A 384 6.68 24.36 -19.01
N THR A 385 6.71 23.82 -20.23
CA THR A 385 7.94 23.80 -21.07
C THR A 385 8.13 25.09 -21.87
N PHE A 386 7.11 25.56 -22.59
CA PHE A 386 7.22 26.69 -23.51
C PHE A 386 6.27 27.84 -23.17
N LYS A 387 5.01 27.52 -22.91
CA LYS A 387 3.94 28.51 -22.67
C LYS A 387 3.57 28.56 -21.19
N ASP A 388 2.73 29.53 -20.87
CA ASP A 388 2.02 29.58 -19.61
C ASP A 388 1.20 28.28 -19.41
N GLU A 389 1.21 27.76 -18.19
CA GLU A 389 0.63 26.47 -17.85
C GLU A 389 -0.88 26.42 -18.11
N VAL A 390 -1.59 27.54 -17.98
CA VAL A 390 -3.02 27.63 -18.26
C VAL A 390 -3.28 27.51 -19.75
N GLU A 391 -2.55 28.27 -20.57
CA GLU A 391 -2.67 28.24 -22.02
C GLU A 391 -2.34 26.84 -22.55
N GLU A 392 -1.22 26.27 -22.10
CA GLU A 392 -0.74 24.99 -22.61
C GLU A 392 -1.61 23.82 -22.13
N SER A 393 -2.13 23.87 -20.90
CA SER A 393 -3.08 22.87 -20.40
C SER A 393 -4.34 22.77 -21.26
N VAL A 394 -4.95 23.91 -21.59
CA VAL A 394 -6.15 23.94 -22.46
C VAL A 394 -5.81 23.46 -23.87
N ARG A 395 -4.66 23.89 -24.41
CA ARG A 395 -4.20 23.50 -25.75
C ARG A 395 -3.99 22.00 -25.88
N VAL A 396 -3.33 21.36 -24.91
CA VAL A 396 -3.13 19.90 -24.93
C VAL A 396 -4.45 19.17 -24.69
N ALA A 397 -5.31 19.65 -23.79
CA ALA A 397 -6.62 19.05 -23.56
C ALA A 397 -7.50 19.06 -24.83
N GLN A 398 -7.51 20.16 -25.58
CA GLN A 398 -8.21 20.25 -26.86
C GLN A 398 -7.68 19.27 -27.91
N ALA A 399 -6.36 19.11 -27.98
CA ALA A 399 -5.74 18.23 -28.97
C ALA A 399 -5.87 16.74 -28.67
N MET A 400 -5.93 16.39 -27.37
CA MET A 400 -5.95 15.01 -26.89
C MET A 400 -7.35 14.50 -26.55
N GLY A 401 -8.29 15.39 -26.21
CA GLY A 401 -9.65 15.04 -25.84
C GLY A 401 -9.70 14.07 -24.65
N GLU A 402 -10.56 13.05 -24.75
CA GLU A 402 -10.75 12.06 -23.68
C GLU A 402 -9.52 11.18 -23.39
N LYS A 403 -8.52 11.20 -24.27
CA LYS A 403 -7.27 10.45 -24.07
C LYS A 403 -6.37 11.08 -23.02
N LEU A 404 -6.49 12.39 -22.77
CA LEU A 404 -5.66 13.07 -21.78
C LEU A 404 -6.11 12.70 -20.37
N THR A 405 -5.24 12.04 -19.61
CA THR A 405 -5.54 11.69 -18.23
C THR A 405 -5.31 12.87 -17.30
N SER A 406 -4.19 13.57 -17.45
CA SER A 406 -3.78 14.65 -16.56
C SER A 406 -2.84 15.65 -17.22
N VAL A 407 -2.83 16.88 -16.72
CA VAL A 407 -1.73 17.83 -16.92
C VAL A 407 -0.83 17.83 -15.68
N ARG A 408 0.49 17.84 -15.89
CA ARG A 408 1.50 17.97 -14.84
C ARG A 408 2.08 19.38 -14.84
N LEU A 409 2.08 19.99 -13.67
CA LEU A 409 2.69 21.29 -13.39
C LEU A 409 4.01 21.05 -12.66
N ASP A 410 5.12 21.48 -13.24
CA ASP A 410 6.47 21.41 -12.63
C ASP A 410 7.18 22.76 -12.59
N THR A 411 6.38 23.85 -12.57
CA THR A 411 6.79 25.23 -12.72
C THR A 411 8.07 25.54 -11.93
N PRO A 412 9.11 26.08 -12.58
CA PRO A 412 10.40 26.29 -11.94
C PRO A 412 10.36 27.44 -10.89
N PRO A 413 11.29 27.47 -9.93
CA PRO A 413 11.39 28.53 -8.94
C PRO A 413 11.46 29.95 -9.53
N GLU A 414 12.15 30.10 -10.66
CA GLU A 414 12.32 31.35 -11.40
C GLU A 414 11.00 31.88 -12.00
N ARG A 415 9.95 31.04 -12.01
CA ARG A 415 8.58 31.37 -12.41
C ARG A 415 7.60 31.36 -11.23
N GLY A 416 8.09 31.26 -9.99
CA GLY A 416 7.26 31.32 -8.79
C GLY A 416 6.77 29.97 -8.27
N ARG A 417 7.20 28.86 -8.88
CA ARG A 417 6.77 27.48 -8.56
C ARG A 417 5.28 27.24 -8.81
N VAL A 418 4.87 25.97 -8.71
CA VAL A 418 3.45 25.62 -8.70
C VAL A 418 2.81 26.18 -7.42
N THR A 419 1.78 27.02 -7.55
CA THR A 419 1.05 27.63 -6.43
C THR A 419 -0.41 27.16 -6.37
N PRO A 420 -1.08 27.25 -5.21
CA PRO A 420 -2.52 26.97 -5.11
C PRO A 420 -3.36 27.83 -6.07
N GLY A 421 -2.96 29.09 -6.29
CA GLY A 421 -3.61 29.99 -7.23
C GLY A 421 -3.52 29.49 -8.67
N LEU A 422 -2.31 29.11 -9.11
CA LEU A 422 -2.08 28.55 -10.45
C LEU A 422 -2.92 27.28 -10.68
N VAL A 423 -2.94 26.35 -9.71
CA VAL A 423 -3.74 25.12 -9.81
C VAL A 423 -5.23 25.42 -9.98
N LYS A 424 -5.77 26.38 -9.20
CA LYS A 424 -7.18 26.80 -9.31
C LYS A 424 -7.47 27.44 -10.65
N GLU A 425 -6.55 28.24 -11.17
CA GLU A 425 -6.70 28.88 -12.48
C GLU A 425 -6.70 27.85 -13.62
N VAL A 426 -5.74 26.92 -13.63
CA VAL A 426 -5.68 25.80 -14.58
C VAL A 426 -6.97 25.00 -14.54
N ARG A 427 -7.45 24.64 -13.34
CA ARG A 427 -8.72 23.91 -13.18
C ARG A 427 -9.90 24.67 -13.78
N ALA A 428 -10.07 25.94 -13.42
CA ALA A 428 -11.17 26.76 -13.90
C ALA A 428 -11.16 26.87 -15.43
N LYS A 429 -9.98 27.02 -16.04
CA LYS A 429 -9.83 27.17 -17.49
C LYS A 429 -10.06 25.87 -18.25
N LEU A 430 -9.60 24.74 -17.71
CA LEU A 430 -9.94 23.42 -18.24
C LEU A 430 -11.46 23.16 -18.15
N ASP A 431 -12.11 23.54 -17.03
CA ASP A 431 -13.55 23.36 -16.85
C ASP A 431 -14.38 24.21 -17.79
N MET A 432 -14.01 25.48 -17.98
CA MET A 432 -14.62 26.38 -18.97
C MET A 432 -14.48 25.85 -20.39
N ALA A 433 -13.36 25.18 -20.70
CA ALA A 433 -13.11 24.54 -21.98
C ALA A 433 -13.78 23.14 -22.10
N GLY A 434 -14.49 22.67 -21.08
CA GLY A 434 -15.23 21.38 -21.09
C GLY A 434 -14.44 20.16 -20.60
N PHE A 435 -13.19 20.31 -20.17
CA PHE A 435 -12.28 19.22 -19.79
C PHE A 435 -12.30 18.90 -18.30
N LYS A 436 -13.50 18.73 -17.72
CA LYS A 436 -13.71 18.52 -16.27
C LYS A 436 -13.10 17.24 -15.69
N LYS A 437 -12.78 16.26 -16.55
CA LYS A 437 -12.21 14.96 -16.15
C LYS A 437 -10.68 14.93 -16.19
N VAL A 438 -10.03 15.90 -16.82
CA VAL A 438 -8.56 15.98 -16.90
C VAL A 438 -8.03 16.32 -15.53
N LYS A 439 -7.19 15.48 -14.94
CA LYS A 439 -6.63 15.66 -13.59
C LYS A 439 -5.45 16.64 -13.55
N ILE A 440 -5.12 17.18 -12.39
CA ILE A 440 -3.94 18.04 -12.17
C ILE A 440 -2.92 17.34 -11.28
N PHE A 441 -1.73 17.09 -11.81
CA PHE A 441 -0.59 16.53 -11.09
C PHE A 441 0.39 17.66 -10.76
N ALA A 442 0.68 17.89 -9.47
CA ALA A 442 1.65 18.90 -9.06
C ALA A 442 3.01 18.25 -8.69
N SER A 443 4.10 18.77 -9.24
CA SER A 443 5.48 18.38 -8.88
C SER A 443 6.38 19.60 -8.70
N GLY A 444 7.67 19.35 -8.44
CA GLY A 444 8.68 20.40 -8.45
C GLY A 444 8.83 21.08 -7.09
N GLY A 445 9.72 20.56 -6.25
CA GLY A 445 9.97 21.09 -4.90
C GLY A 445 8.78 20.95 -3.94
N ILE A 446 7.89 19.98 -4.17
CA ILE A 446 6.82 19.64 -3.24
C ILE A 446 7.43 19.05 -1.97
N ASN A 447 6.96 19.52 -0.81
CA ASN A 447 7.33 19.08 0.53
C ASN A 447 6.10 19.17 1.45
N LEU A 448 6.24 18.79 2.72
CA LEU A 448 5.16 18.75 3.70
C LEU A 448 4.41 20.10 3.81
N GLU A 449 5.15 21.21 3.95
CA GLU A 449 4.58 22.56 4.05
C GLU A 449 3.76 22.91 2.80
N ARG A 450 4.30 22.68 1.61
CA ARG A 450 3.61 23.01 0.35
C ARG A 450 2.39 22.15 0.13
N ILE A 451 2.45 20.85 0.45
CA ILE A 451 1.26 19.98 0.41
C ILE A 451 0.17 20.60 1.30
N GLY A 452 0.51 20.96 2.55
CA GLY A 452 -0.41 21.65 3.46
C GLY A 452 -1.04 22.91 2.86
N GLN A 453 -0.23 23.77 2.22
CA GLN A 453 -0.74 24.98 1.54
C GLN A 453 -1.76 24.68 0.43
N PHE A 454 -1.57 23.61 -0.35
CA PHE A 454 -2.55 23.21 -1.37
C PHE A 454 -3.84 22.71 -0.73
N ILE A 455 -3.76 21.91 0.33
CA ILE A 455 -4.91 21.37 1.05
C ILE A 455 -5.71 22.49 1.72
N GLU A 456 -5.06 23.36 2.50
CA GLU A 456 -5.70 24.47 3.21
C GLU A 456 -6.37 25.45 2.25
N ALA A 457 -5.75 25.69 1.10
CA ALA A 457 -6.34 26.53 0.07
C ALA A 457 -7.49 25.85 -0.68
N GLY A 458 -7.75 24.55 -0.50
CA GLY A 458 -8.71 23.79 -1.30
C GLY A 458 -8.34 23.79 -2.78
N ALA A 459 -7.04 23.71 -3.10
CA ALA A 459 -6.57 23.65 -4.47
C ALA A 459 -6.85 22.26 -5.08
N PRO A 460 -7.45 22.17 -6.27
CA PRO A 460 -7.85 20.91 -6.90
C PRO A 460 -6.65 20.16 -7.50
N VAL A 461 -5.78 19.61 -6.64
CA VAL A 461 -4.68 18.72 -7.02
C VAL A 461 -5.15 17.27 -6.90
N ASP A 462 -4.88 16.48 -7.94
CA ASP A 462 -5.25 15.06 -7.99
C ASP A 462 -4.09 14.11 -7.65
N ALA A 463 -2.85 14.58 -7.71
CA ALA A 463 -1.65 13.82 -7.32
C ALA A 463 -0.45 14.74 -7.07
N PHE A 464 0.44 14.32 -6.18
CA PHE A 464 1.72 14.97 -5.91
C PHE A 464 2.92 14.12 -6.33
N GLY A 465 3.90 14.74 -6.97
CA GLY A 465 5.23 14.16 -7.20
C GLY A 465 6.24 14.76 -6.24
N VAL A 466 6.75 13.95 -5.31
CA VAL A 466 7.67 14.40 -4.26
C VAL A 466 9.04 13.77 -4.51
N GLY A 467 10.07 14.62 -4.67
CA GLY A 467 11.44 14.21 -4.93
C GLY A 467 12.34 14.45 -3.72
N SER A 468 13.07 15.58 -3.78
CA SER A 468 14.15 15.94 -2.84
C SER A 468 13.78 15.87 -1.36
N TYR A 469 12.53 16.11 -0.99
CA TYR A 469 12.08 16.01 0.41
C TYR A 469 12.19 14.59 0.96
N ILE A 470 11.74 13.59 0.20
CA ILE A 470 11.82 12.18 0.60
C ILE A 470 13.27 11.70 0.51
N SER A 471 13.89 11.86 -0.66
CA SER A 471 15.25 11.33 -0.89
C SER A 471 16.32 11.98 -0.01
N GLY A 472 16.13 13.24 0.38
CA GLY A 472 17.02 14.00 1.26
C GLY A 472 16.69 13.87 2.74
N ALA A 473 15.75 12.99 3.13
CA ALA A 473 15.37 12.82 4.52
C ALA A 473 16.56 12.38 5.37
N LYS A 474 16.65 12.96 6.58
CA LYS A 474 17.68 12.58 7.55
C LYS A 474 17.43 11.12 8.00
N PRO A 475 18.46 10.26 7.99
CA PRO A 475 18.37 8.92 8.55
C PRO A 475 17.85 8.92 10.00
N ILE A 476 17.23 7.81 10.39
CA ILE A 476 16.89 7.53 11.78
C ILE A 476 18.01 6.70 12.36
N ASP A 477 18.85 7.25 13.24
CA ASP A 477 19.98 6.48 13.76
C ASP A 477 19.47 5.28 14.56
N PHE A 478 20.03 4.11 14.30
CA PHE A 478 19.85 2.90 15.11
C PHE A 478 21.10 2.65 15.93
N THR A 479 20.95 1.90 17.00
CA THR A 479 22.07 1.45 17.82
C THR A 479 21.82 0.00 18.22
N ALA A 480 22.86 -0.81 18.08
CA ALA A 480 22.88 -2.18 18.58
C ALA A 480 23.64 -2.26 19.90
N ASP A 481 23.14 -3.06 20.84
CA ASP A 481 23.82 -3.36 22.09
C ASP A 481 23.61 -4.83 22.49
N LEU A 482 24.62 -5.43 23.14
CA LEU A 482 24.47 -6.74 23.77
C LEU A 482 23.72 -6.61 25.10
N HIS A 483 22.69 -7.45 25.27
CA HIS A 483 21.81 -7.47 26.44
C HIS A 483 21.87 -8.78 27.23
N GLU A 484 22.36 -9.85 26.60
CA GLU A 484 22.49 -11.16 27.22
C GLU A 484 23.66 -11.94 26.61
N ILE A 485 24.40 -12.70 27.42
CA ILE A 485 25.45 -13.62 26.97
C ILE A 485 25.27 -14.95 27.72
N GLU A 486 25.11 -16.07 27.00
CA GLU A 486 24.89 -17.41 27.56
C GLU A 486 23.75 -17.43 28.61
N GLY A 487 22.63 -16.76 28.31
CA GLY A 487 21.47 -16.66 29.20
C GLY A 487 21.65 -15.71 30.39
N LYS A 488 22.80 -15.04 30.53
CA LYS A 488 23.08 -14.10 31.62
C LYS A 488 22.83 -12.66 31.18
N PRO A 489 21.92 -11.92 31.84
CA PRO A 489 21.72 -10.51 31.59
C PRO A 489 23.01 -9.70 31.75
N ILE A 490 23.37 -8.92 30.75
CA ILE A 490 24.55 -8.04 30.77
C ILE A 490 24.29 -6.81 29.91
N ALA A 491 24.89 -5.67 30.22
CA ALA A 491 24.85 -4.51 29.34
C ALA A 491 26.01 -3.55 29.61
N LYS A 492 26.30 -2.67 28.64
CA LYS A 492 27.20 -1.53 28.84
C LYS A 492 26.54 -0.46 29.74
N ARG A 493 27.35 0.48 30.24
CA ARG A 493 26.83 1.65 31.00
C ARG A 493 25.79 2.41 30.17
N GLY A 494 24.68 2.80 30.79
CA GLY A 494 23.58 3.51 30.14
C GLY A 494 22.53 2.60 29.48
N ARG A 495 22.65 1.27 29.67
CA ARG A 495 21.69 0.26 29.23
C ARG A 495 21.26 -0.61 30.41
N ILE A 496 20.06 -1.19 30.31
CA ILE A 496 19.51 -2.09 31.32
C ILE A 496 19.89 -3.53 30.90
N PRO A 497 20.60 -4.30 31.75
CA PRO A 497 20.90 -5.71 31.48
C PRO A 497 19.64 -6.56 31.27
N GLY A 498 19.70 -7.48 30.31
CA GLY A 498 18.62 -8.42 30.00
C GLY A 498 17.72 -7.99 28.85
N ILE A 499 16.88 -8.94 28.42
CA ILE A 499 15.98 -8.79 27.28
C ILE A 499 14.94 -7.69 27.54
N THR A 500 14.85 -6.71 26.63
CA THR A 500 13.85 -5.64 26.71
C THR A 500 12.47 -6.15 26.27
N PRO A 501 11.42 -6.10 27.09
CA PRO A 501 10.10 -6.56 26.66
C PRO A 501 9.56 -5.70 25.52
N ASN A 502 9.27 -6.32 24.37
CA ASN A 502 8.48 -5.69 23.29
C ASN A 502 7.48 -6.72 22.72
N PRO A 503 6.18 -6.64 23.08
CA PRO A 503 5.18 -7.61 22.67
C PRO A 503 4.83 -7.54 21.18
N ARG A 504 5.30 -6.51 20.45
CA ARG A 504 5.07 -6.36 19.02
C ARG A 504 6.05 -7.14 18.16
N LEU A 505 7.21 -7.50 18.73
CA LEU A 505 8.21 -8.28 18.01
C LEU A 505 7.65 -9.66 17.67
N LYS A 506 7.85 -10.08 16.42
CA LYS A 506 7.50 -11.41 15.93
C LYS A 506 8.77 -12.15 15.57
N ARG A 507 8.80 -13.44 15.85
CA ARG A 507 9.91 -14.30 15.43
C ARG A 507 9.90 -14.43 13.91
N ILE A 508 11.03 -14.14 13.28
CA ILE A 508 11.20 -14.17 11.81
C ILE A 508 12.22 -15.20 11.33
N MET A 509 13.03 -15.77 12.24
CA MET A 509 13.99 -16.87 12.00
C MET A 509 14.11 -17.78 13.22
#